data_AF-A0A2T0M0J8-F1
#
_entry.id   AF-A0A2T0M0J8-F1
#
_cell.length_a   1.000
_cell.length_b   1.000
_cell.length_c   1.000
_cell.angle_alpha   90.00
_cell.angle_beta   90.00
_cell.angle_gamma   90.00
#
_symmetry.space_group_name_H-M   'P 1'
#
loop_
_entity.id
_entity.type
_entity.pdbx_description
1 polymer ?
#
loop_
_entity_poly.entity_id
_entity_poly.type
_entity_poly.pdbx_seq_one_letter_code
_entity_poly.pdbx_strand_id
1 'polypeptide(L)'
;MRIMLRVFDVEGQAWSGNPPPGWTTLTLVNPARLDRAFAVLGYLANHHDGRSVKHLSDDLGLPMSSTHDLLQALLELGAVRLVGQRSYALGPRSIGLALSIVDSVKLRQVARPYLIELCEEVNENTYLAVRSGDEVVYADRYEASQLLSVVIQLGGGRPLHASAVGKLIAAFDPELQSATLTAPRLEPLTPYTLTNREFLREEYVAIQSRAYSVSDGESVEGIIGLATPIMDANGAVVAAVHISAPRGRLSPDRCPVVLTQMLRTGARISRQLGAPAEAMPQPDLDEVIALEEKRRKEKSVH
;
A
#
# COMPACT_ATOMS: atom_id res chain seq x y z
N MET A 1 7.91 27.70 -18.45
CA MET A 1 6.46 27.45 -18.57
C MET A 1 5.80 28.02 -17.32
N ARG A 2 4.97 29.07 -17.45
CA ARG A 2 4.28 29.69 -16.31
C ARG A 2 2.83 29.18 -16.30
N ILE A 3 2.39 28.64 -15.16
CA ILE A 3 1.10 27.97 -15.01
C ILE A 3 0.20 28.86 -14.15
N MET A 4 -1.02 29.16 -14.63
CA MET A 4 -2.05 29.81 -13.82
C MET A 4 -3.04 28.75 -13.35
N LEU A 5 -3.04 28.45 -12.05
CA LEU A 5 -4.17 27.77 -11.42
C LEU A 5 -5.35 28.73 -11.41
N ARG A 6 -6.57 28.25 -11.66
CA ARG A 6 -7.78 29.09 -11.62
C ARG A 6 -7.84 29.80 -10.26
N VAL A 7 -7.74 31.12 -10.28
CA VAL A 7 -7.98 31.96 -9.11
C VAL A 7 -9.48 32.12 -9.00
N PHE A 8 -10.03 31.66 -7.88
CA PHE A 8 -11.40 31.93 -7.47
C PHE A 8 -11.38 33.18 -6.60
N ASP A 9 -12.37 34.05 -6.74
CA ASP A 9 -12.54 35.13 -5.77
C ASP A 9 -13.02 34.57 -4.42
N VAL A 10 -13.12 35.46 -3.44
CA VAL A 10 -13.62 35.13 -2.09
C VAL A 10 -15.06 34.62 -2.08
N GLU A 11 -15.80 34.75 -3.18
CA GLU A 11 -17.17 34.26 -3.35
C GLU A 11 -17.23 32.94 -4.16
N GLY A 12 -16.08 32.40 -4.56
CA GLY A 12 -15.99 31.14 -5.32
C GLY A 12 -16.29 31.27 -6.81
N GLN A 13 -16.39 32.48 -7.37
CA GLN A 13 -16.53 32.68 -8.81
C GLN A 13 -15.16 32.58 -9.51
N ALA A 14 -15.11 31.83 -10.61
CA ALA A 14 -13.90 31.69 -11.40
C ALA A 14 -13.63 32.97 -12.20
N TRP A 15 -12.41 33.49 -12.11
CA TRP A 15 -11.96 34.66 -12.88
C TRP A 15 -12.23 34.48 -14.39
N SER A 16 -12.94 35.44 -15.00
CA SER A 16 -13.46 35.36 -16.37
C SER A 16 -12.65 36.14 -17.42
N GLY A 17 -11.46 36.63 -17.07
CA GLY A 17 -10.60 37.36 -17.99
C GLY A 17 -9.88 36.45 -18.99
N ASN A 18 -9.50 36.99 -20.16
CA ASN A 18 -8.61 36.28 -21.07
C ASN A 18 -7.21 36.15 -20.46
N PRO A 19 -6.57 34.97 -20.49
CA PRO A 19 -5.23 34.80 -19.96
C PRO A 19 -4.21 35.63 -20.78
N PRO A 20 -3.12 36.13 -20.16
CA PRO A 20 -2.08 36.86 -20.89
C PRO A 20 -1.39 35.98 -21.95
N PRO A 21 -0.74 36.57 -22.96
CA PRO A 21 0.00 35.81 -23.97
C PRO A 21 1.06 34.90 -23.33
N GLY A 22 1.08 33.62 -23.71
CA GLY A 22 2.02 32.61 -23.19
C GLY A 22 1.53 31.80 -21.98
N TRP A 23 0.26 31.94 -21.58
CA TRP A 23 -0.37 31.18 -20.50
C TRP A 23 -1.42 30.20 -21.03
N THR A 24 -1.39 28.96 -20.54
CA THR A 24 -2.37 27.90 -20.89
C THR A 24 -3.31 27.66 -19.72
N THR A 25 -4.62 27.70 -19.96
CA THR A 25 -5.64 27.37 -18.96
C THR A 25 -5.68 25.86 -18.74
N LEU A 26 -5.35 25.40 -17.53
CA LEU A 26 -5.65 24.04 -17.10
C LEU A 26 -7.11 23.97 -16.68
N THR A 27 -7.95 23.34 -17.51
CA THR A 27 -9.33 23.03 -17.15
C THR A 27 -9.31 21.95 -16.09
N LEU A 28 -9.55 22.32 -14.83
CA LEU A 28 -9.87 21.40 -13.74
C LEU A 28 -10.98 20.45 -14.19
N VAL A 29 -10.81 19.18 -13.85
CA VAL A 29 -11.65 18.06 -14.27
C VAL A 29 -13.13 18.39 -14.09
N ASN A 30 -13.92 18.30 -15.17
CA ASN A 30 -15.37 18.51 -15.10
C ASN A 30 -16.03 17.30 -14.39
N PRO A 31 -16.58 17.46 -13.17
CA PRO A 31 -17.10 16.33 -12.37
C PRO A 31 -18.19 15.55 -13.12
N ALA A 32 -19.08 16.26 -13.82
CA ALA A 32 -20.14 15.65 -14.60
C ALA A 32 -19.63 14.80 -15.78
N ARG A 33 -18.41 15.06 -16.27
CA ARG A 33 -17.79 14.26 -17.34
C ARG A 33 -17.15 12.98 -16.78
N LEU A 34 -16.62 13.03 -15.55
CA LEU A 34 -16.13 11.84 -14.85
C LEU A 34 -17.28 10.89 -14.49
N ASP A 35 -18.39 11.40 -13.96
CA ASP A 35 -19.55 10.58 -13.61
C ASP A 35 -20.07 9.80 -14.82
N ARG A 36 -20.13 10.45 -15.98
CA ARG A 36 -20.50 9.81 -17.26
C ARG A 36 -19.47 8.78 -17.70
N ALA A 37 -18.17 9.06 -17.51
CA ALA A 37 -17.11 8.11 -17.82
C ALA A 37 -17.26 6.81 -17.01
N PHE A 38 -17.47 6.93 -15.70
CA PHE A 38 -17.68 5.78 -14.82
C PHE A 38 -19.01 5.07 -15.09
N ALA A 39 -20.08 5.80 -15.42
CA ALA A 39 -21.35 5.20 -15.84
C ALA A 39 -21.18 4.34 -17.10
N VAL A 40 -20.45 4.84 -18.10
CA VAL A 40 -20.13 4.08 -19.33
C VAL A 40 -19.28 2.84 -19.02
N LEU A 41 -18.20 2.98 -18.23
CA LEU A 41 -17.36 1.84 -17.86
C LEU A 41 -18.13 0.79 -17.06
N GLY A 42 -18.96 1.20 -16.10
CA GLY A 42 -19.80 0.31 -15.31
C GLY A 42 -20.88 -0.40 -16.13
N TYR A 43 -21.48 0.31 -17.10
CA TYR A 43 -22.42 -0.31 -18.03
C TYR A 43 -21.75 -1.34 -18.93
N LEU A 44 -20.56 -1.04 -19.47
CA LEU A 44 -19.78 -1.97 -20.29
C LEU A 44 -19.25 -3.18 -19.50
N ALA A 45 -19.00 -3.03 -18.20
CA ALA A 45 -18.60 -4.13 -17.32
C ALA A 45 -19.64 -5.25 -17.28
N ASN A 46 -20.93 -4.92 -17.42
CA ASN A 46 -22.05 -5.86 -17.44
C ASN A 46 -22.41 -6.37 -18.86
N HIS A 47 -21.64 -5.98 -19.88
CA HIS A 47 -21.94 -6.27 -21.28
C HIS A 47 -20.69 -6.72 -22.05
N HIS A 48 -20.30 -7.98 -21.83
CA HIS A 48 -19.02 -8.55 -22.27
C HIS A 48 -18.85 -8.60 -23.80
N ASP A 49 -19.95 -8.71 -24.55
CA ASP A 49 -19.95 -8.72 -26.03
C ASP A 49 -19.73 -7.31 -26.64
N GLY A 50 -19.69 -6.29 -25.79
CA GLY A 50 -19.57 -4.89 -26.17
C GLY A 50 -20.90 -4.25 -26.62
N ARG A 51 -20.91 -2.92 -26.62
CA ARG A 51 -22.10 -2.11 -26.91
C ARG A 51 -21.77 -0.96 -27.84
N SER A 52 -22.70 -0.67 -28.75
CA SER A 52 -22.54 0.45 -29.69
C SER A 52 -22.82 1.79 -29.01
N VAL A 53 -22.34 2.88 -29.62
CA VAL A 53 -22.59 4.25 -29.14
C VAL A 53 -24.09 4.52 -28.96
N LYS A 54 -24.91 4.00 -29.87
CA LYS A 54 -26.37 4.14 -29.80
C LYS A 54 -26.96 3.49 -28.54
N HIS A 55 -26.61 2.22 -28.27
CA HIS A 55 -27.09 1.54 -27.07
C HIS A 55 -26.62 2.25 -25.79
N LEU A 56 -25.37 2.72 -25.75
CA LEU A 56 -24.84 3.48 -24.62
C LEU A 56 -25.56 4.82 -24.41
N SER A 57 -25.91 5.51 -25.50
CA SER A 57 -26.64 6.78 -25.48
C SER A 57 -28.06 6.58 -24.95
N ASP A 58 -28.76 5.58 -25.48
CA ASP A 58 -30.16 5.29 -25.15
C ASP A 58 -30.28 4.79 -23.70
N ASP A 59 -29.45 3.82 -23.29
CA ASP A 59 -29.57 3.15 -21.99
C ASP A 59 -29.07 4.01 -20.82
N LEU A 60 -28.12 4.92 -21.06
CA LEU A 60 -27.59 5.81 -20.03
C LEU A 60 -28.21 7.22 -20.08
N GLY A 61 -29.14 7.48 -21.02
CA GLY A 61 -29.76 8.80 -21.20
C GLY A 61 -28.77 9.90 -21.55
N LEU A 62 -27.67 9.56 -22.22
CA LEU A 62 -26.60 10.50 -22.57
C LEU A 62 -26.74 11.00 -24.02
N PRO A 63 -26.48 12.29 -24.33
CA PRO A 63 -26.50 12.77 -25.70
C PRO A 63 -25.50 12.03 -26.59
N MET A 64 -25.92 11.59 -27.79
CA MET A 64 -25.12 10.78 -28.71
C MET A 64 -23.73 11.37 -29.01
N SER A 65 -23.64 12.68 -29.28
CA SER A 65 -22.37 13.36 -29.54
C SER A 65 -21.44 13.30 -28.32
N SER A 66 -21.96 13.57 -27.13
CA SER A 66 -21.20 13.50 -25.87
C SER A 66 -20.75 12.07 -25.55
N THR A 67 -21.56 11.06 -25.86
CA THR A 67 -21.21 9.64 -25.66
C THR A 67 -20.09 9.22 -26.59
N HIS A 68 -20.16 9.64 -27.86
CA HIS A 68 -19.10 9.40 -28.83
C HIS A 68 -17.78 10.02 -28.38
N ASP A 69 -17.77 11.30 -28.03
CA ASP A 69 -16.55 12.01 -27.62
C ASP A 69 -15.93 11.42 -26.34
N LEU A 70 -16.77 10.94 -25.42
CA LEU A 70 -16.34 10.25 -24.21
C LEU A 70 -15.71 8.89 -24.53
N LEU A 71 -16.31 8.12 -25.44
CA LEU A 71 -15.78 6.81 -25.85
C LEU A 71 -14.45 6.95 -26.59
N GLN A 72 -14.28 7.97 -27.43
CA GLN A 72 -13.00 8.23 -28.09
C GLN A 72 -11.90 8.53 -27.06
N ALA A 73 -12.18 9.39 -26.07
CA ALA A 73 -11.23 9.66 -25.00
C ALA A 73 -10.88 8.40 -24.18
N LEU A 74 -11.87 7.57 -23.85
CA LEU A 74 -11.64 6.31 -23.13
C LEU A 74 -10.87 5.28 -23.98
N LEU A 75 -11.06 5.31 -25.31
CA LEU A 75 -10.35 4.46 -26.27
C LEU A 75 -8.87 4.86 -26.36
N GLU A 76 -8.57 6.15 -26.48
CA GLU A 76 -7.21 6.70 -26.44
C GLU A 76 -6.51 6.38 -25.13
N LEU A 77 -7.23 6.43 -24.01
CA LEU A 77 -6.71 6.06 -22.70
C LEU A 77 -6.54 4.54 -22.52
N GLY A 78 -7.07 3.71 -23.42
CA GLY A 78 -7.05 2.25 -23.32
C GLY A 78 -8.02 1.66 -22.28
N ALA A 79 -8.93 2.47 -21.75
CA ALA A 79 -9.96 2.07 -20.78
C ALA A 79 -11.11 1.30 -21.46
N VAL A 80 -11.39 1.60 -22.73
CA VAL A 80 -12.27 0.80 -23.60
C VAL A 80 -11.49 0.34 -24.84
N ARG A 81 -12.02 -0.65 -25.55
CA ARG A 81 -11.53 -1.16 -26.83
C ARG A 81 -12.68 -1.34 -27.80
N LEU A 82 -12.38 -1.28 -29.10
CA LEU A 82 -13.33 -1.66 -30.13
C LEU A 82 -13.46 -3.19 -30.23
N VAL A 83 -14.69 -3.65 -30.44
CA VAL A 83 -15.06 -5.03 -30.73
C VAL A 83 -15.81 -5.02 -32.06
N GLY A 84 -15.22 -5.63 -33.09
CA GLY A 84 -15.72 -5.50 -34.46
C GLY A 84 -15.58 -4.07 -34.98
N GLN A 85 -16.60 -3.56 -35.68
CA GLN A 85 -16.55 -2.25 -36.34
C GLN A 85 -17.23 -1.10 -35.57
N ARG A 86 -18.16 -1.39 -34.65
CA ARG A 86 -19.05 -0.36 -34.07
C ARG A 86 -19.41 -0.57 -32.60
N SER A 87 -18.82 -1.55 -31.92
CA SER A 87 -19.10 -1.85 -30.52
C SER A 87 -17.86 -1.59 -29.66
N TYR A 88 -18.08 -1.16 -28.42
CA TYR A 88 -17.05 -0.87 -27.44
C TYR A 88 -17.20 -1.85 -26.27
N ALA A 89 -16.08 -2.35 -25.77
CA ALA A 89 -16.00 -3.16 -24.54
C ALA A 89 -14.90 -2.63 -23.64
N LEU A 90 -14.78 -3.13 -22.42
CA LEU A 90 -13.67 -2.77 -21.53
C LEU A 90 -12.32 -3.13 -22.16
N GLY A 91 -11.40 -2.17 -22.07
CA GLY A 91 -10.05 -2.23 -22.62
C GLY A 91 -9.02 -2.70 -21.59
N PRO A 92 -7.78 -3.00 -22.03
CA PRO A 92 -6.71 -3.54 -21.18
C PRO A 92 -6.39 -2.69 -19.93
N ARG A 93 -6.51 -1.36 -20.00
CA ARG A 93 -6.26 -0.49 -18.84
C ARG A 93 -7.30 -0.66 -17.74
N SER A 94 -8.56 -0.94 -18.11
CA SER A 94 -9.62 -1.25 -17.16
C SER A 94 -9.42 -2.62 -16.50
N ILE A 95 -8.85 -3.59 -17.22
CA ILE A 95 -8.44 -4.89 -16.67
C ILE A 95 -7.29 -4.71 -15.67
N GLY A 96 -6.27 -3.90 -16.00
CA GLY A 96 -5.17 -3.60 -15.08
C GLY A 96 -5.62 -2.94 -13.78
N LEU A 97 -6.62 -2.04 -13.85
CA LEU A 97 -7.25 -1.44 -12.67
C LEU A 97 -8.11 -2.44 -11.88
N ALA A 98 -8.85 -3.31 -12.57
CA ALA A 98 -9.65 -4.34 -11.92
C ALA A 98 -8.77 -5.37 -11.19
N LEU A 99 -7.65 -5.80 -11.80
CA LEU A 99 -6.71 -6.74 -11.19
C LEU A 99 -6.04 -6.14 -9.94
N SER A 100 -5.59 -4.88 -9.98
CA SER A 100 -4.99 -4.23 -8.81
C SER A 100 -5.97 -4.02 -7.64
N ILE A 101 -7.25 -3.80 -7.94
CA ILE A 101 -8.33 -3.73 -6.93
C ILE A 101 -8.68 -5.12 -6.40
N VAL A 102 -8.75 -6.13 -7.27
CA VAL A 102 -9.04 -7.51 -6.89
C VAL A 102 -7.95 -8.07 -5.98
N ASP A 103 -6.68 -7.74 -6.21
CA ASP A 103 -5.57 -8.20 -5.36
C ASP A 103 -5.58 -7.55 -3.97
N SER A 104 -5.92 -6.26 -3.86
CA SER A 104 -5.97 -5.55 -2.58
C SER A 104 -7.24 -5.82 -1.75
N VAL A 105 -8.39 -6.10 -2.39
CA VAL A 105 -9.64 -6.50 -1.72
C VAL A 105 -9.57 -7.96 -1.28
N LYS A 106 -9.02 -8.86 -2.11
CA LYS A 106 -8.79 -10.27 -1.71
C LYS A 106 -7.79 -10.36 -0.57
N LEU A 107 -6.67 -9.63 -0.62
CA LEU A 107 -5.69 -9.64 0.47
C LEU A 107 -6.32 -9.26 1.81
N ARG A 108 -7.10 -8.16 1.88
CA ARG A 108 -7.76 -7.74 3.12
C ARG A 108 -8.76 -8.78 3.62
N GLN A 109 -9.60 -9.32 2.74
CA GLN A 109 -10.57 -10.35 3.11
C GLN A 109 -9.90 -11.63 3.61
N VAL A 110 -8.81 -12.05 2.96
CA VAL A 110 -8.03 -13.23 3.33
C VAL A 110 -7.29 -13.00 4.66
N ALA A 111 -6.66 -11.84 4.85
CA ALA A 111 -5.87 -11.53 6.04
C ALA A 111 -6.73 -11.33 7.30
N ARG A 112 -7.94 -10.77 7.14
CA ARG A 112 -8.84 -10.38 8.22
C ARG A 112 -8.99 -11.42 9.35
N PRO A 113 -9.43 -12.67 9.11
CA PRO A 113 -9.65 -13.62 10.19
C PRO A 113 -8.37 -13.91 10.99
N TYR A 114 -7.22 -13.98 10.30
CA TYR A 114 -5.93 -14.25 10.94
C TYR A 114 -5.41 -13.06 11.74
N LEU A 115 -5.67 -11.84 11.28
CA LEU A 115 -5.25 -10.62 11.98
C LEU A 115 -6.09 -10.37 13.25
N ILE A 116 -7.38 -10.75 13.22
CA ILE A 116 -8.25 -10.75 14.41
C ILE A 116 -7.73 -11.77 15.43
N GLU A 117 -7.50 -13.01 14.99
CA GLU A 117 -6.97 -14.08 15.86
C GLU A 117 -5.64 -13.68 16.50
N LEU A 118 -4.70 -13.16 15.71
CA LEU A 118 -3.42 -12.67 16.22
C LEU A 118 -3.62 -11.53 17.23
N CYS A 119 -4.56 -10.61 16.96
CA CYS A 119 -4.85 -9.49 17.84
C CYS A 119 -5.37 -9.95 19.20
N GLU A 120 -6.27 -10.94 19.21
CA GLU A 120 -6.79 -11.56 20.43
C GLU A 120 -5.70 -12.33 21.19
N GLU A 121 -4.85 -13.08 20.48
CA GLU A 121 -3.80 -13.90 21.07
C GLU A 121 -2.70 -13.06 21.74
N VAL A 122 -2.22 -12.01 21.06
CA VAL A 122 -1.12 -11.17 21.57
C VAL A 122 -1.60 -10.00 22.41
N ASN A 123 -2.89 -9.68 22.35
CA ASN A 123 -3.55 -8.53 22.98
C ASN A 123 -2.86 -7.18 22.65
N GLU A 124 -2.42 -7.01 21.40
CA GLU A 124 -1.95 -5.73 20.84
C GLU A 124 -2.64 -5.46 19.51
N ASN A 125 -2.75 -4.19 19.11
CA ASN A 125 -3.36 -3.83 17.83
C ASN A 125 -2.55 -4.44 16.67
N THR A 126 -3.23 -5.12 15.76
CA THR A 126 -2.62 -5.68 14.55
C THR A 126 -2.99 -4.83 13.34
N TYR A 127 -2.06 -4.75 12.39
CA TYR A 127 -2.22 -3.93 11.20
C TYR A 127 -1.81 -4.71 9.96
N LEU A 128 -2.51 -4.44 8.86
CA LEU A 128 -2.10 -4.85 7.53
C LEU A 128 -1.43 -3.65 6.85
N ALA A 129 -0.17 -3.79 6.45
CA ALA A 129 0.54 -2.78 5.69
C ALA A 129 0.76 -3.23 4.24
N VAL A 130 0.67 -2.31 3.29
CA VAL A 130 0.85 -2.55 1.85
C VAL A 130 1.69 -1.44 1.23
N ARG A 131 2.39 -1.76 0.14
CA ARG A 131 3.03 -0.75 -0.71
C ARG A 131 1.95 0.08 -1.41
N SER A 132 2.16 1.39 -1.48
CA SER A 132 1.33 2.34 -2.21
C SER A 132 2.23 3.34 -2.92
N GLY A 133 2.57 3.06 -4.17
CA GLY A 133 3.57 3.84 -4.92
C GLY A 133 4.95 3.71 -4.29
N ASP A 134 5.53 4.84 -3.88
CA ASP A 134 6.87 4.93 -3.27
C ASP A 134 6.83 4.87 -1.73
N GLU A 135 5.67 4.61 -1.15
CA GLU A 135 5.46 4.56 0.30
C GLU A 135 4.85 3.24 0.74
N VAL A 136 4.85 3.01 2.06
CA VAL A 136 4.11 1.93 2.71
C VAL A 136 3.01 2.54 3.56
N VAL A 137 1.79 2.01 3.45
CA VAL A 137 0.62 2.50 4.20
C VAL A 137 -0.04 1.37 4.98
N TYR A 138 -0.68 1.71 6.09
CA TYR A 138 -1.57 0.77 6.78
C TYR A 138 -2.93 0.76 6.10
N ALA A 139 -3.31 -0.40 5.55
CA ALA A 139 -4.54 -0.63 4.80
C ALA A 139 -5.69 -1.14 5.67
N ASP A 140 -5.39 -1.69 6.85
CA ASP A 140 -6.38 -2.22 7.79
C ASP A 140 -5.82 -2.26 9.23
N ARG A 141 -6.71 -2.29 10.23
CA ARG A 141 -6.39 -2.38 11.65
C ARG A 141 -7.42 -3.24 12.39
N TYR A 142 -6.94 -4.03 13.34
CA TYR A 142 -7.76 -4.73 14.33
C TYR A 142 -7.31 -4.34 15.73
N GLU A 143 -8.28 -4.01 16.57
CA GLU A 143 -8.05 -3.39 17.87
C GLU A 143 -8.09 -4.42 18.99
N ALA A 144 -7.07 -4.39 19.83
CA ALA A 144 -7.02 -5.21 21.03
C ALA A 144 -7.90 -4.60 22.13
N SER A 145 -8.35 -5.43 23.07
CA SER A 145 -9.22 -5.02 24.19
C SER A 145 -8.53 -4.17 25.27
N GLN A 146 -7.22 -3.90 25.14
CA GLN A 146 -6.41 -3.22 26.13
C GLN A 146 -6.78 -1.73 26.31
N LEU A 147 -6.70 -1.24 27.56
CA LEU A 147 -7.04 0.13 27.93
C LEU A 147 -6.08 1.19 27.35
N LEU A 148 -4.81 0.85 27.11
CA LEU A 148 -3.79 1.75 26.56
C LEU A 148 -3.07 1.09 25.38
N SER A 149 -3.47 1.46 24.16
CA SER A 149 -2.88 0.95 22.93
C SER A 149 -2.19 2.04 22.11
N VAL A 150 -1.19 1.63 21.34
CA VAL A 150 -0.62 2.49 20.29
C VAL A 150 -1.56 2.41 19.09
N VAL A 151 -2.20 3.54 18.79
CA VAL A 151 -3.14 3.65 17.68
C VAL A 151 -2.48 4.40 16.54
N ILE A 152 -2.29 3.72 15.42
CA ILE A 152 -1.73 4.31 14.21
C ILE A 152 -2.87 4.65 13.24
N GLN A 153 -2.76 5.83 12.61
CA GLN A 153 -3.68 6.25 11.56
C GLN A 153 -3.44 5.43 10.28
N LEU A 154 -4.56 4.96 9.70
CA LEU A 154 -4.58 4.29 8.41
C LEU A 154 -4.28 5.27 7.26
N GLY A 155 -3.78 4.75 6.14
CA GLY A 155 -3.53 5.50 4.92
C GLY A 155 -2.31 6.44 4.92
N GLY A 156 -1.74 6.78 6.07
CA GLY A 156 -0.53 7.58 6.14
C GLY A 156 0.74 6.79 5.75
N GLY A 157 1.59 7.39 4.93
CA GLY A 157 2.88 6.84 4.51
C GLY A 157 3.84 6.58 5.68
N ARG A 158 4.65 5.53 5.57
CA ARG A 158 5.61 5.11 6.59
C ARG A 158 7.04 5.18 6.05
N PRO A 159 7.97 5.78 6.82
CA PRO A 159 9.36 5.89 6.42
C PRO A 159 9.98 4.51 6.16
N LEU A 160 10.61 4.36 4.99
CA LEU A 160 11.21 3.11 4.55
C LEU A 160 12.48 2.76 5.36
N HIS A 161 13.18 3.75 5.93
CA HIS A 161 14.39 3.54 6.73
C HIS A 161 14.15 3.45 8.24
N ALA A 162 12.99 3.90 8.74
CA ALA A 162 12.79 4.12 10.18
C ALA A 162 11.57 3.40 10.78
N SER A 163 10.69 2.81 9.95
CA SER A 163 9.54 2.03 10.42
C SER A 163 9.74 0.55 10.18
N ALA A 164 9.18 -0.31 11.03
CA ALA A 164 9.34 -1.76 10.87
C ALA A 164 8.76 -2.25 9.52
N VAL A 165 7.57 -1.76 9.15
CA VAL A 165 6.93 -2.10 7.87
C VAL A 165 7.66 -1.49 6.68
N GLY A 166 8.11 -0.25 6.78
CA GLY A 166 8.88 0.41 5.73
C GLY A 166 10.18 -0.32 5.45
N LYS A 167 10.94 -0.65 6.51
CA LYS A 167 12.19 -1.40 6.39
C LYS A 167 11.96 -2.80 5.83
N LEU A 168 10.90 -3.48 6.27
CA LEU A 168 10.54 -4.81 5.76
C LEU A 168 10.26 -4.77 4.26
N ILE A 169 9.32 -3.93 3.83
CA ILE A 169 8.93 -3.86 2.42
C ILE A 169 10.11 -3.40 1.55
N ALA A 170 10.86 -2.38 1.98
CA ALA A 170 12.05 -1.92 1.25
C ALA A 170 13.16 -2.97 1.21
N ALA A 171 13.27 -3.87 2.19
CA ALA A 171 14.23 -4.97 2.12
C ALA A 171 13.89 -5.97 1.00
N PHE A 172 12.61 -6.18 0.68
CA PHE A 172 12.18 -7.13 -0.34
C PHE A 172 11.80 -6.50 -1.69
N ASP A 173 11.84 -5.17 -1.79
CA ASP A 173 11.51 -4.42 -3.01
C ASP A 173 12.75 -3.64 -3.51
N PRO A 174 13.42 -4.10 -4.58
CA PRO A 174 14.65 -3.48 -5.08
C PRO A 174 14.50 -2.00 -5.49
N GLU A 175 13.31 -1.60 -5.95
CA GLU A 175 13.03 -0.23 -6.37
C GLU A 175 12.97 0.68 -5.13
N LEU A 176 12.17 0.30 -4.14
CA LEU A 176 12.08 1.03 -2.86
C LEU A 176 13.41 1.02 -2.11
N GLN A 177 14.15 -0.09 -2.15
CA GLN A 177 15.48 -0.20 -1.56
C GLN A 177 16.44 0.84 -2.16
N SER A 178 16.53 0.85 -3.50
CA SER A 178 17.41 1.75 -4.24
C SER A 178 17.03 3.21 -4.01
N ALA A 179 15.73 3.52 -4.10
CA ALA A 179 15.20 4.86 -3.85
C ALA A 179 15.53 5.34 -2.42
N THR A 180 15.38 4.47 -1.41
CA THR A 180 15.71 4.82 -0.02
C THR A 180 17.20 5.04 0.19
N LEU A 181 18.05 4.15 -0.33
CA LEU A 181 19.51 4.25 -0.15
C LEU A 181 20.12 5.44 -0.90
N THR A 182 19.52 5.85 -2.01
CA THR A 182 19.97 6.99 -2.83
C THR A 182 19.27 8.30 -2.48
N ALA A 183 18.27 8.28 -1.60
CA ALA A 183 17.56 9.47 -1.15
C ALA A 183 18.54 10.55 -0.68
N PRO A 184 18.33 11.85 -0.97
CA PRO A 184 19.25 12.91 -0.56
C PRO A 184 19.50 12.94 0.95
N ARG A 185 18.47 12.63 1.74
CA ARG A 185 18.52 12.63 3.20
C ARG A 185 17.63 11.52 3.77
N LEU A 186 18.15 10.80 4.75
CA LEU A 186 17.36 9.96 5.66
C LEU A 186 17.01 10.80 6.88
N GLU A 187 15.72 11.09 7.08
CA GLU A 187 15.27 11.96 8.15
C GLU A 187 15.50 11.31 9.54
N PRO A 188 16.19 11.98 10.48
CA PRO A 188 16.35 11.50 11.85
C PRO A 188 15.11 11.85 12.68
N LEU A 189 14.15 10.93 12.78
CA LEU A 189 12.89 11.12 13.50
C LEU A 189 13.09 11.08 15.02
N THR A 190 14.06 10.30 15.48
CA THR A 190 14.47 10.11 16.87
C THR A 190 15.99 9.93 16.94
N PRO A 191 16.61 9.96 18.12
CA PRO A 191 18.03 9.60 18.29
C PRO A 191 18.37 8.17 17.86
N TYR A 192 17.38 7.29 17.74
CA TYR A 192 17.55 5.88 17.38
C TYR A 192 17.32 5.63 15.88
N THR A 193 16.92 6.65 15.10
CA THR A 193 16.61 6.48 13.68
C THR A 193 17.84 6.06 12.88
N LEU A 194 17.71 4.99 12.09
CA LEU A 194 18.77 4.48 11.23
C LEU A 194 18.99 5.38 10.01
N THR A 195 19.97 6.27 10.10
CA THR A 195 20.28 7.26 9.05
C THR A 195 21.61 7.01 8.33
N ASN A 196 22.42 6.07 8.80
CA ASN A 196 23.61 5.59 8.11
C ASN A 196 23.21 4.58 7.02
N ARG A 197 23.71 4.75 5.80
CA ARG A 197 23.30 3.96 4.63
C ARG A 197 23.91 2.57 4.61
N GLU A 198 25.13 2.43 5.11
CA GLU A 198 25.82 1.16 5.23
C GLU A 198 25.08 0.27 6.23
N PHE A 199 24.77 0.80 7.42
CA PHE A 199 23.97 0.08 8.42
C PHE A 199 22.53 -0.18 7.95
N LEU A 200 21.92 0.73 7.19
CA LEU A 200 20.60 0.48 6.60
C LEU A 200 20.64 -0.66 5.57
N ARG A 201 21.69 -0.74 4.75
CA ARG A 201 21.89 -1.85 3.81
C ARG A 201 22.09 -3.17 4.55
N GLU A 202 22.90 -3.19 5.60
CA GLU A 202 23.08 -4.36 6.45
C GLU A 202 21.77 -4.81 7.10
N GLU A 203 20.98 -3.86 7.61
CA GLU A 203 19.67 -4.15 8.19
C GLU A 203 18.69 -4.72 7.13
N TYR A 204 18.71 -4.24 5.88
CA TYR A 204 17.91 -4.86 4.81
C TYR A 204 18.33 -6.29 4.52
N VAL A 205 19.64 -6.58 4.46
CA VAL A 205 20.15 -7.94 4.28
C VAL A 205 19.74 -8.83 5.47
N ALA A 206 19.85 -8.32 6.70
CA ALA A 206 19.44 -9.04 7.89
C ALA A 206 17.94 -9.35 7.87
N ILE A 207 17.11 -8.37 7.47
CA ILE A 207 15.66 -8.54 7.31
C ILE A 207 15.33 -9.61 6.28
N GLN A 208 16.01 -9.61 5.12
CA GLN A 208 15.82 -10.65 4.10
C GLN A 208 16.14 -12.05 4.66
N SER A 209 17.22 -12.17 5.44
CA SER A 209 17.66 -13.44 6.02
C SER A 209 16.73 -13.96 7.12
N ARG A 210 16.21 -13.08 7.98
CA ARG A 210 15.36 -13.49 9.13
C ARG A 210 13.85 -13.40 8.86
N ALA A 211 13.47 -12.77 7.75
CA ALA A 211 12.10 -12.50 7.33
C ALA A 211 11.24 -11.76 8.37
N TYR A 212 11.85 -10.88 9.16
CA TYR A 212 11.13 -9.94 10.00
C TYR A 212 11.95 -8.66 10.19
N SER A 213 11.25 -7.58 10.52
CA SER A 213 11.86 -6.28 10.84
C SER A 213 11.43 -5.82 12.23
N VAL A 214 12.36 -5.15 12.91
CA VAL A 214 12.12 -4.52 14.22
C VAL A 214 12.54 -3.06 14.13
N SER A 215 11.62 -2.15 14.43
CA SER A 215 11.89 -0.74 14.65
C SER A 215 11.84 -0.49 16.15
N ASP A 216 12.98 -0.19 16.76
CA ASP A 216 13.10 -0.03 18.22
C ASP A 216 13.38 1.43 18.56
N GLY A 217 12.32 2.20 18.79
CA GLY A 217 12.41 3.64 19.02
C GLY A 217 12.74 4.46 17.76
N GLU A 218 12.85 3.85 16.58
CA GLU A 218 13.40 4.50 15.38
C GLU A 218 12.40 5.49 14.74
N SER A 219 11.10 5.19 14.76
CA SER A 219 10.04 6.10 14.29
C SER A 219 9.47 6.98 15.40
N VAL A 220 9.27 6.39 16.58
CA VAL A 220 8.71 7.05 17.77
C VAL A 220 9.46 6.52 18.97
N GLU A 221 10.02 7.41 19.79
CA GLU A 221 10.78 7.03 20.96
C GLU A 221 9.92 6.22 21.96
N GLY A 222 10.53 5.18 22.55
CA GLY A 222 9.84 4.31 23.50
C GLY A 222 8.84 3.32 22.88
N ILE A 223 8.65 3.31 21.56
CA ILE A 223 7.79 2.35 20.85
C ILE A 223 8.64 1.33 20.09
N ILE A 224 8.28 0.05 20.22
CA ILE A 224 8.79 -1.03 19.37
C ILE A 224 7.72 -1.35 18.34
N GLY A 225 8.12 -1.36 17.06
CA GLY A 225 7.34 -1.88 15.95
C GLY A 225 7.94 -3.19 15.43
N LEU A 226 7.09 -4.16 15.13
CA LEU A 226 7.44 -5.46 14.56
C LEU A 226 6.75 -5.59 13.21
N ALA A 227 7.40 -6.20 12.22
CA ALA A 227 6.80 -6.48 10.93
C ALA A 227 7.24 -7.84 10.38
N THR A 228 6.30 -8.58 9.79
CA THR A 228 6.55 -9.87 9.13
C THR A 228 5.87 -9.89 7.75
N PRO A 229 6.47 -10.55 6.74
CA PRO A 229 6.01 -10.47 5.36
C PRO A 229 4.76 -11.32 5.11
N ILE A 230 3.98 -10.88 4.14
CA ILE A 230 2.94 -11.66 3.47
C ILE A 230 3.34 -11.77 2.01
N MET A 231 3.41 -13.00 1.50
CA MET A 231 3.84 -13.31 0.15
C MET A 231 2.70 -13.78 -0.73
N ASP A 232 2.80 -13.52 -2.03
CA ASP A 232 1.89 -14.03 -3.05
C ASP A 232 2.37 -15.39 -3.62
N ALA A 233 1.63 -15.91 -4.60
CA ALA A 233 1.96 -17.15 -5.30
C ALA A 233 3.29 -17.13 -6.06
N ASN A 234 3.86 -15.96 -6.34
CA ASN A 234 5.17 -15.82 -6.99
C ASN A 234 6.31 -15.76 -5.96
N GLY A 235 6.01 -15.82 -4.66
CA GLY A 235 6.98 -15.63 -3.59
C GLY A 235 7.38 -14.17 -3.38
N ALA A 236 6.66 -13.21 -3.97
CA ALA A 236 6.92 -11.80 -3.79
C ALA A 236 6.24 -11.29 -2.51
N VAL A 237 6.93 -10.44 -1.74
CA VAL A 237 6.34 -9.78 -0.57
C VAL A 237 5.36 -8.71 -1.03
N VAL A 238 4.06 -8.96 -0.86
CA VAL A 238 2.98 -8.07 -1.31
C VAL A 238 2.37 -7.24 -0.18
N ALA A 239 2.58 -7.66 1.07
CA ALA A 239 2.09 -6.97 2.26
C ALA A 239 2.90 -7.35 3.51
N ALA A 240 2.55 -6.75 4.64
CA ALA A 240 3.13 -7.07 5.92
C ALA A 240 2.10 -7.09 7.04
N VAL A 241 2.27 -8.02 7.99
CA VAL A 241 1.62 -7.99 9.30
C VAL A 241 2.44 -7.10 10.21
N HIS A 242 1.80 -6.19 10.92
CA HIS A 242 2.46 -5.27 11.84
C HIS A 242 1.81 -5.22 13.22
N ILE A 243 2.66 -5.13 14.24
CA ILE A 243 2.30 -4.83 15.63
C ILE A 243 3.21 -3.71 16.13
N SER A 244 2.66 -2.79 16.90
CA SER A 244 3.45 -1.82 17.67
C SER A 244 2.98 -1.75 19.11
N ALA A 245 3.93 -1.59 20.03
CA ALA A 245 3.65 -1.45 21.45
C ALA A 245 4.77 -0.67 22.15
N PRO A 246 4.52 -0.10 23.34
CA PRO A 246 5.57 0.48 24.17
C PRO A 246 6.66 -0.55 24.47
N ARG A 247 7.91 -0.11 24.52
CA ARG A 247 9.09 -0.94 24.78
C ARG A 247 8.93 -1.81 26.03
N GLY A 248 8.32 -1.28 27.10
CA GLY A 248 8.06 -2.02 28.33
C GLY A 248 7.10 -3.22 28.18
N ARG A 249 6.27 -3.25 27.12
CA ARG A 249 5.37 -4.36 26.80
C ARG A 249 5.98 -5.38 25.85
N LEU A 250 6.90 -4.98 24.98
CA LEU A 250 7.68 -5.90 24.15
C LEU A 250 9.04 -6.14 24.80
N SER A 251 8.99 -6.77 25.98
CA SER A 251 10.17 -7.12 26.77
C SER A 251 11.08 -8.12 26.03
N PRO A 252 12.32 -8.32 26.52
CA PRO A 252 13.23 -9.29 25.95
C PRO A 252 12.65 -10.68 25.71
N ASP A 253 11.81 -11.14 26.63
CA ASP A 253 11.19 -12.47 26.61
C ASP A 253 9.87 -12.49 25.83
N ARG A 254 9.07 -11.41 25.86
CA ARG A 254 7.78 -11.34 25.13
C ARG A 254 7.96 -11.08 23.65
N CYS A 255 8.98 -10.31 23.26
CA CYS A 255 9.20 -9.93 21.86
C CYS A 255 9.39 -11.14 20.92
N PRO A 256 10.24 -12.15 21.24
CA PRO A 256 10.34 -13.36 20.43
C PRO A 256 9.03 -14.12 20.30
N VAL A 257 8.27 -14.25 21.40
CA VAL A 257 6.96 -14.94 21.40
C VAL A 257 5.99 -14.25 20.43
N VAL A 258 5.88 -12.93 20.49
CA VAL A 258 5.02 -12.15 19.59
C VAL A 258 5.49 -12.27 18.14
N LEU A 259 6.80 -12.17 17.89
CA LEU A 259 7.38 -12.33 16.54
C LEU A 259 7.08 -13.72 15.96
N THR A 260 7.22 -14.80 16.73
CA THR A 260 6.89 -16.16 16.29
C THR A 260 5.42 -16.26 15.88
N GLN A 261 4.49 -15.66 16.64
CA GLN A 261 3.07 -15.67 16.26
C GLN A 261 2.77 -14.81 15.03
N MET A 262 3.46 -13.67 14.88
CA MET A 262 3.38 -12.85 13.67
C MET A 262 3.88 -13.61 12.43
N LEU A 263 5.03 -14.31 12.52
CA LEU A 263 5.59 -15.09 11.43
C LEU A 263 4.65 -16.24 11.02
N ARG A 264 4.09 -16.95 12.01
CA ARG A 264 3.07 -17.98 11.76
C ARG A 264 1.83 -17.40 11.08
N THR A 265 1.39 -16.22 11.50
CA THR A 265 0.24 -15.50 10.94
C THR A 265 0.51 -15.08 9.49
N GLY A 266 1.63 -14.41 9.22
CA GLY A 266 2.05 -14.02 7.87
C GLY A 266 2.15 -15.24 6.95
N ALA A 267 2.68 -16.35 7.45
CA ALA A 267 2.76 -17.60 6.71
C ALA A 267 1.38 -18.22 6.39
N ARG A 268 0.43 -18.19 7.35
CA ARG A 268 -0.95 -18.66 7.14
C ARG A 268 -1.66 -17.84 6.07
N ILE A 269 -1.52 -16.51 6.11
CA ILE A 269 -2.11 -15.60 5.12
C ILE A 269 -1.48 -15.86 3.75
N SER A 270 -0.16 -15.95 3.66
CA SER A 270 0.56 -16.18 2.41
C SER A 270 0.16 -17.49 1.73
N ARG A 271 -0.07 -18.58 2.50
CA ARG A 271 -0.62 -19.84 1.94
C ARG A 271 -1.99 -19.67 1.30
N GLN A 272 -2.85 -18.84 1.90
CA GLN A 272 -4.17 -18.54 1.32
C GLN A 272 -4.05 -17.70 0.03
N LEU A 273 -2.95 -16.96 -0.13
CA LEU A 273 -2.61 -16.24 -1.35
C LEU A 273 -1.85 -17.10 -2.38
N GLY A 274 -1.61 -18.38 -2.06
CA GLY A 274 -0.96 -19.34 -2.96
C GLY A 274 0.56 -19.38 -2.88
N ALA A 275 1.18 -18.77 -1.87
CA ALA A 275 2.64 -18.77 -1.73
C ALA A 275 3.22 -20.19 -1.64
N PRO A 276 4.36 -20.47 -2.31
CA PRO A 276 5.00 -21.77 -2.24
C PRO A 276 5.53 -22.06 -0.82
N ALA A 277 5.51 -23.33 -0.42
CA ALA A 277 5.85 -23.73 0.94
C ALA A 277 7.29 -23.37 1.32
N GLU A 278 8.23 -23.38 0.36
CA GLU A 278 9.63 -23.05 0.60
C GLU A 278 9.92 -21.55 0.73
N ALA A 279 9.00 -20.67 0.30
CA ALA A 279 9.22 -19.22 0.35
C ALA A 279 9.06 -18.64 1.77
N MET A 280 8.57 -19.42 2.73
CA MET A 280 8.21 -18.91 4.06
C MET A 280 9.08 -19.53 5.15
N PRO A 281 9.99 -18.78 5.75
CA PRO A 281 10.64 -19.23 6.97
C PRO A 281 9.58 -19.32 8.08
N GLN A 282 9.44 -20.51 8.66
CA GLN A 282 8.67 -20.75 9.88
C GLN A 282 9.62 -21.07 11.01
N PRO A 283 10.39 -20.08 11.49
CA PRO A 283 11.33 -20.35 12.57
C PRO A 283 10.53 -20.72 13.82
N ASP A 284 11.05 -21.68 14.57
CA ASP A 284 10.51 -21.98 15.88
C ASP A 284 10.87 -20.85 16.88
N LEU A 285 10.33 -20.95 18.09
CA LEU A 285 10.53 -19.92 19.09
C LEU A 285 12.02 -19.78 19.48
N ASP A 286 12.76 -20.89 19.55
CA ASP A 286 14.16 -20.89 19.99
C ASP A 286 15.06 -20.21 18.94
N GLU A 287 14.77 -20.44 17.66
CA GLU A 287 15.43 -19.72 16.55
C GLU A 287 15.17 -18.22 16.61
N VAL A 288 13.92 -17.80 16.84
CA VAL A 288 13.58 -16.37 16.96
C VAL A 288 14.25 -15.75 18.18
N ILE A 289 14.30 -16.45 19.32
CA ILE A 289 15.01 -16.00 20.52
C ILE A 289 16.50 -15.78 20.19
N ALA A 290 17.16 -16.76 19.58
CA ALA A 290 18.57 -16.67 19.23
C ALA A 290 18.88 -15.50 18.28
N LEU A 291 18.02 -15.29 17.27
CA LEU A 291 18.14 -14.17 16.33
C LEU A 291 17.95 -12.81 17.02
N GLU A 292 16.96 -12.70 17.91
CA GLU A 292 16.72 -11.46 18.66
C GLU A 292 17.84 -11.15 19.67
N GLU A 293 18.39 -12.16 20.34
CA GLU A 293 19.55 -11.99 21.21
C GLU A 293 20.77 -11.50 20.42
N LYS A 294 21.04 -12.10 19.26
CA LYS A 294 22.14 -11.69 18.37
C LYS A 294 21.95 -10.24 17.91
N ARG A 295 20.76 -9.89 17.41
CA ARG A 295 20.40 -8.52 16.98
C ARG A 295 20.64 -7.49 18.09
N ARG A 296 20.21 -7.79 19.32
CA ARG A 296 20.37 -6.87 20.47
C ARG A 296 21.84 -6.66 20.85
N LYS A 297 22.65 -7.73 20.79
CA LYS A 297 24.09 -7.64 21.02
C LYS A 297 24.77 -6.75 19.97
N GLU A 298 24.44 -6.92 18.69
CA GLU A 298 24.99 -6.11 17.59
C GLU A 298 24.60 -4.63 17.68
N LYS A 299 23.35 -4.32 18.06
CA LYS A 299 22.88 -2.94 18.28
C LYS A 299 23.47 -2.27 19.53
N SER A 300 23.97 -3.02 20.52
CA SER A 300 24.58 -2.45 21.73
C SER A 300 26.03 -2.02 21.54
N VAL A 301 26.63 -2.37 20.39
CA VAL A 301 28.04 -2.07 20.03
C VAL A 301 28.14 -0.80 19.16
N HIS A 302 27.00 -0.29 18.68
CA HIS A 302 26.87 0.90 17.84
C HIS A 302 26.23 2.05 18.61
#